data_AF-A0A7R8AK00-F1
#
_entry.id   AF-A0A7R8AK00-F1
#
_cell.length_a   1.000
_cell.length_b   1.000
_cell.length_c   1.000
_cell.angle_alpha   90.00
_cell.angle_beta   90.00
_cell.angle_gamma   90.00
#
_symmetry.space_group_name_H-M   'P 1'
#
loop_
_entity.id
_entity.type
_entity.pdbx_description
1 polymer ?
#
loop_
_entity_poly.entity_id
_entity_poly.type
_entity_poly.pdbx_seq_one_letter_code
_entity_poly.pdbx_strand_id
1 'polypeptide(L)'
;MRKAIAAATTTLKITQGSDIDGDRPTWAPTEWMVLESALTGGLEGAPEKRPLTWTDFHHADTLFGRVIIRSHYIPGRGVADGRVEPLVEPFTKVDKEDAGSILREAVVMTPEIAGSGAEEEIDKAFIHDFVRSVDSGWTAEQVRVSKLSQRTNTYAPRDRCGQ
;
A
#
# COMPACT_ATOMS: atom_id res chain seq x y z
N MET A 1 -25.02 -18.03 17.63
CA MET A 1 -24.84 -18.12 16.18
C MET A 1 -23.49 -17.56 15.79
N ARG A 2 -22.58 -18.36 15.21
CA ARG A 2 -21.36 -17.82 14.58
C ARG A 2 -21.78 -17.22 13.24
N LYS A 3 -21.66 -15.90 13.08
CA LYS A 3 -21.85 -15.25 11.77
C LYS A 3 -20.69 -15.69 10.89
N ALA A 4 -20.98 -16.41 9.81
CA ALA A 4 -20.02 -16.61 8.74
C ALA A 4 -19.70 -15.23 8.14
N ILE A 5 -18.47 -14.76 8.32
CA ILE A 5 -17.98 -13.61 7.55
C ILE A 5 -17.58 -14.21 6.21
N ALA A 6 -18.40 -14.00 5.19
CA ALA A 6 -18.03 -14.35 3.83
C ALA A 6 -16.72 -13.62 3.49
N ALA A 7 -15.73 -14.33 2.99
CA ALA A 7 -14.50 -13.70 2.49
C ALA A 7 -14.92 -12.70 1.39
N ALA A 8 -14.53 -11.43 1.56
CA ALA A 8 -14.77 -10.40 0.57
C ALA A 8 -13.46 -10.14 -0.17
N THR A 9 -13.48 -10.36 -1.49
CA THR A 9 -12.36 -10.00 -2.36
C THR A 9 -12.65 -8.63 -2.95
N THR A 10 -11.73 -7.69 -2.74
CA THR A 10 -11.79 -6.39 -3.41
C THR A 10 -10.70 -6.31 -4.46
N THR A 11 -11.08 -5.88 -5.66
CA THR A 11 -10.11 -5.48 -6.67
C THR A 11 -9.86 -3.99 -6.50
N LEU A 12 -8.60 -3.57 -6.53
CA LEU A 12 -8.22 -2.18 -6.40
C LEU A 12 -7.54 -1.74 -7.70
N LYS A 13 -8.12 -0.74 -8.37
CA LYS A 13 -7.46 -0.01 -9.44
C LYS A 13 -6.74 1.17 -8.81
N ILE A 14 -5.45 1.31 -9.10
CA ILE A 14 -4.65 2.44 -8.62
C ILE A 14 -4.20 3.30 -9.78
N THR A 15 -4.45 4.60 -9.68
CA THR A 15 -3.91 5.62 -10.57
C THR A 15 -2.95 6.49 -9.78
N GLN A 16 -1.80 6.85 -10.36
CA GLN A 16 -0.80 7.70 -9.72
C GLN A 16 -0.58 8.95 -10.58
N GLY A 17 -0.22 10.05 -9.94
CA GLY A 17 0.09 11.29 -10.64
C GLY A 17 0.82 12.29 -9.77
N SER A 18 1.10 13.44 -10.36
CA SER A 18 1.78 14.55 -9.72
C SER A 18 1.16 15.86 -10.18
N ASP A 19 0.76 16.71 -9.24
CA ASP A 19 0.21 18.03 -9.54
C ASP A 19 1.32 19.09 -9.39
N ILE A 20 1.48 19.97 -10.40
CA ILE A 20 2.30 21.18 -10.30
C ILE A 20 1.35 22.31 -9.92
N ASP A 21 1.40 22.76 -8.68
CA ASP A 21 0.52 23.81 -8.20
C ASP A 21 0.95 25.16 -8.80
N GLY A 22 0.07 25.80 -9.57
CA GLY A 22 0.38 26.97 -10.40
C GLY A 22 0.74 28.25 -9.64
N ASP A 23 0.44 28.32 -8.34
CA ASP A 23 0.62 29.50 -7.49
C ASP A 23 1.67 29.31 -6.37
N ARG A 24 2.40 28.17 -6.34
CA ARG A 24 3.40 27.89 -5.30
C ARG A 24 4.82 28.04 -5.85
N PRO A 25 5.77 28.70 -5.14
CA PRO A 25 7.17 28.71 -5.55
C PRO A 25 7.68 27.27 -5.62
N THR A 26 8.11 26.89 -6.83
CA THR A 26 8.52 25.56 -7.26
C THR A 26 9.69 25.02 -6.46
N TRP A 27 9.56 23.79 -5.94
CA TRP A 27 10.69 22.86 -5.85
C TRP A 27 10.33 21.37 -5.78
N ALA A 28 9.07 20.96 -5.57
CA ALA A 28 8.66 19.57 -5.78
C ALA A 28 7.16 19.45 -6.14
N PRO A 29 6.79 18.71 -7.19
CA PRO A 29 5.37 18.44 -7.48
C PRO A 29 4.76 17.57 -6.37
N THR A 30 3.48 17.79 -6.07
CA THR A 30 2.79 16.98 -5.04
C THR A 30 2.34 15.68 -5.67
N GLU A 31 2.97 14.58 -5.27
CA GLU A 31 2.61 13.23 -5.73
C GLU A 31 1.38 12.70 -5.01
N TRP A 32 0.54 12.00 -5.75
CA TRP A 32 -0.72 11.45 -5.26
C TRP A 32 -1.02 10.09 -5.88
N MET A 33 -1.91 9.34 -5.24
CA MET A 33 -2.57 8.19 -5.84
C MET A 33 -4.08 8.22 -5.60
N VAL A 34 -4.82 7.64 -6.55
CA VAL A 34 -6.26 7.39 -6.47
C VAL A 34 -6.48 5.89 -6.40
N LEU A 35 -7.22 5.45 -5.40
CA LEU A 35 -7.62 4.06 -5.18
C LEU A 35 -9.11 3.92 -5.52
N GLU A 36 -9.42 3.08 -6.49
CA GLU A 36 -10.80 2.76 -6.89
C GLU A 36 -11.07 1.29 -6.56
N SER A 37 -11.86 1.04 -5.52
CA SER A 37 -12.22 -0.32 -5.10
C SER A 37 -13.44 -0.82 -5.85
N ALA A 38 -13.28 -1.90 -6.62
CA ALA A 38 -14.37 -2.70 -7.12
C ALA A 38 -14.61 -3.87 -6.16
N LEU A 39 -15.70 -3.82 -5.38
CA LEU A 39 -16.12 -4.95 -4.55
C LEU A 39 -16.86 -5.96 -5.42
N THR A 40 -16.56 -7.24 -5.21
CA THR A 40 -17.40 -8.31 -5.77
C THR A 40 -18.79 -8.23 -5.11
N GLY A 41 -19.82 -7.94 -5.91
CA GLY A 41 -21.20 -7.77 -5.42
C GLY A 41 -21.90 -6.45 -5.80
N GLY A 42 -21.28 -5.59 -6.61
CA GLY A 42 -21.94 -4.39 -7.17
C GLY A 42 -21.93 -3.15 -6.28
N LEU A 43 -21.18 -3.18 -5.17
CA LEU A 43 -20.88 -1.99 -4.37
C LEU A 43 -19.60 -1.34 -4.91
N GLU A 44 -19.73 -0.22 -5.60
CA GLU A 44 -18.59 0.63 -5.93
C GLU A 44 -18.20 1.43 -4.68
N GLY A 45 -16.95 1.27 -4.22
CA GLY A 45 -16.42 2.17 -3.19
C GLY A 45 -16.12 3.54 -3.80
N ALA A 46 -16.25 4.60 -3.00
CA ALA A 46 -15.86 5.93 -3.45
C ALA A 46 -14.35 5.98 -3.75
N PRO A 47 -13.90 6.57 -4.86
CA PRO A 47 -12.49 6.75 -5.13
C PRO A 47 -11.78 7.53 -4.00
N GLU A 48 -10.68 6.99 -3.49
CA GLU A 48 -9.86 7.64 -2.47
C GLU A 48 -8.63 8.27 -3.14
N LYS A 49 -8.59 9.61 -3.28
CA LYS A 49 -7.38 10.34 -3.67
C LYS A 49 -6.58 10.72 -2.41
N ARG A 50 -5.35 10.23 -2.28
CA ARG A 50 -4.46 10.54 -1.16
C ARG A 50 -3.06 11.01 -1.60
N PRO A 51 -2.41 11.90 -0.82
CA PRO A 51 -1.04 12.34 -1.09
C PRO A 51 -0.02 11.28 -0.70
N LEU A 52 1.15 11.29 -1.38
CA LEU A 52 2.28 10.39 -1.15
C LEU A 52 3.40 11.07 -0.35
N THR A 53 3.03 11.73 0.75
CA THR A 53 3.91 12.62 1.55
C THR A 53 4.26 12.07 2.93
N TRP A 54 3.79 10.86 3.27
CA TRP A 54 3.90 10.25 4.60
C TRP A 54 3.21 11.03 5.75
N THR A 55 2.37 12.02 5.42
CA THR A 55 1.59 12.79 6.39
C THR A 55 0.24 12.12 6.67
N ASP A 56 -0.35 12.38 7.84
CA ASP A 56 -1.68 11.86 8.20
C ASP A 56 -2.74 12.32 7.18
N PHE A 57 -3.39 11.36 6.54
CA PHE A 57 -4.54 11.52 5.67
C PHE A 57 -5.77 10.90 6.34
N HIS A 58 -6.76 11.71 6.67
CA HIS A 58 -7.99 11.26 7.30
C HIS A 58 -8.98 10.78 6.24
N HIS A 59 -9.45 9.54 6.36
CA HIS A 59 -10.39 8.96 5.43
C HIS A 59 -11.53 8.26 6.17
N ALA A 60 -12.72 8.30 5.59
CA ALA A 60 -13.89 7.59 6.08
C ALA A 60 -14.32 6.62 4.98
N ASP A 61 -13.99 5.34 5.18
CA ASP A 61 -14.31 4.27 4.25
C ASP A 61 -15.57 3.51 4.70
N THR A 62 -16.31 2.97 3.74
CA THR A 62 -17.56 2.23 3.97
C THR A 62 -17.31 0.84 4.59
N LEU A 63 -16.15 0.23 4.35
CA LEU A 63 -15.80 -1.12 4.83
C LEU A 63 -15.07 -1.08 6.17
N PHE A 64 -14.18 -0.11 6.34
CA PHE A 64 -13.22 -0.03 7.45
C PHE A 64 -13.53 1.11 8.45
N GLY A 65 -14.53 1.95 8.15
CA GLY A 65 -14.90 3.09 8.96
C GLY A 65 -13.88 4.23 8.88
N ARG A 66 -13.74 5.01 9.96
CA ARG A 66 -12.77 6.11 10.00
C ARG A 66 -11.37 5.58 10.23
N VAL A 67 -10.47 5.99 9.36
CA VAL A 67 -9.06 5.60 9.37
C VAL A 67 -8.16 6.81 9.17
N ILE A 68 -6.91 6.67 9.64
CA ILE A 68 -5.82 7.59 9.35
C ILE A 68 -4.78 6.82 8.58
N ILE A 69 -4.39 7.36 7.43
CA ILE A 69 -3.56 6.72 6.43
C ILE A 69 -2.28 7.55 6.25
N ARG A 70 -1.14 6.88 6.09
CA ARG A 70 0.10 7.47 5.60
C ARG A 70 0.58 6.66 4.41
N SER A 71 1.02 7.37 3.38
CA SER A 71 1.51 6.76 2.15
C SER A 71 2.68 7.56 1.62
N HIS A 72 3.68 6.86 1.11
CA HIS A 72 4.81 7.47 0.38
C HIS A 72 5.46 6.46 -0.54
N TYR A 73 6.27 6.97 -1.46
CA TYR A 73 7.19 6.14 -2.21
C TYR A 73 8.38 5.73 -1.35
N ILE A 74 8.88 4.52 -1.59
CA ILE A 74 10.15 4.04 -1.07
C ILE A 74 10.99 3.45 -2.21
N PRO A 75 12.32 3.51 -2.11
CA PRO A 75 13.19 2.89 -3.08
C PRO A 75 13.17 1.36 -2.96
N GLY A 76 13.66 0.71 -4.00
CA GLY A 76 13.94 -0.71 -4.03
C GLY A 76 15.40 -0.98 -4.35
N ARG A 77 15.88 -2.18 -4.03
CA ARG A 77 17.21 -2.65 -4.43
C ARG A 77 17.07 -3.88 -5.31
N GLY A 78 17.70 -3.85 -6.47
CA GLY A 78 17.80 -5.02 -7.34
C GLY A 78 18.55 -6.16 -6.65
N VAL A 79 18.03 -7.37 -6.74
CA VAL A 79 18.69 -8.61 -6.29
C VAL A 79 18.72 -9.62 -7.45
N ALA A 80 19.26 -10.82 -7.22
CA ALA A 80 19.33 -11.85 -8.25
C ALA A 80 17.96 -12.16 -8.88
N ASP A 81 18.00 -12.69 -10.10
CA ASP A 81 16.82 -13.17 -10.85
C ASP A 81 15.76 -12.10 -11.18
N GLY A 82 16.18 -10.84 -11.34
CA GLY A 82 15.27 -9.74 -11.71
C GLY A 82 14.27 -9.40 -10.61
N ARG A 83 14.58 -9.77 -9.37
CA ARG A 83 13.79 -9.41 -8.20
C ARG A 83 14.25 -8.08 -7.64
N VAL A 84 13.34 -7.36 -7.00
CA VAL A 84 13.63 -6.11 -6.30
C VAL A 84 13.07 -6.20 -4.91
N GLU A 85 13.88 -5.88 -3.91
CA GLU A 85 13.46 -5.84 -2.50
C GLU A 85 13.15 -4.40 -2.06
N PRO A 86 12.11 -4.18 -1.24
CA PRO A 86 11.82 -2.86 -0.70
C PRO A 86 12.86 -2.43 0.34
N LEU A 87 13.39 -1.21 0.17
CA LEU A 87 14.25 -0.57 1.16
C LEU A 87 13.35 0.17 2.18
N VAL A 88 12.81 -0.59 3.13
CA VAL A 88 11.90 -0.07 4.15
C VAL A 88 12.33 -0.46 5.55
N GLU A 89 12.16 0.48 6.47
CA GLU A 89 12.08 0.19 7.90
C GLU A 89 10.59 0.12 8.27
N PRO A 90 10.07 -1.07 8.67
CA PRO A 90 8.68 -1.21 9.09
C PRO A 90 8.33 -0.22 10.17
N PHE A 91 7.24 0.50 9.97
CA PHE A 91 6.74 1.47 10.93
C PHE A 91 6.15 0.79 12.16
N THR A 92 5.48 -0.34 11.96
CA THR A 92 4.96 -1.19 13.03
C THR A 92 6.10 -1.92 13.71
N LYS A 93 6.17 -1.78 15.03
CA LYS A 93 7.05 -2.62 15.86
C LYS A 93 6.47 -4.03 15.86
N VAL A 94 7.16 -4.94 15.19
CA VAL A 94 6.73 -6.33 15.11
C VAL A 94 7.52 -7.13 16.15
N ASP A 95 6.83 -7.70 17.14
CA ASP A 95 7.46 -8.56 18.16
C ASP A 95 7.86 -9.94 17.60
N LYS A 96 7.38 -10.28 16.39
CA LYS A 96 7.65 -11.53 15.68
C LYS A 96 8.40 -11.25 14.39
N GLU A 97 9.56 -11.87 14.25
CA GLU A 97 10.51 -11.71 13.14
C GLU A 97 9.84 -11.92 11.76
N ASP A 98 8.87 -12.85 11.67
CA ASP A 98 8.19 -13.23 10.43
C ASP A 98 7.35 -12.13 9.78
N ALA A 99 6.77 -11.19 10.54
CA ALA A 99 5.92 -10.16 9.93
C ALA A 99 6.74 -8.97 9.40
N GLY A 100 7.95 -8.75 9.92
CA GLY A 100 8.88 -7.75 9.40
C GLY A 100 9.57 -8.19 8.10
N SER A 101 9.75 -9.49 7.89
CA SER A 101 10.36 -10.03 6.67
C SER A 101 9.43 -9.95 5.47
N ILE A 102 8.11 -10.16 5.65
CA ILE A 102 7.11 -10.07 4.58
C ILE A 102 7.06 -8.67 3.94
N LEU A 103 7.20 -7.61 4.74
CA LEU A 103 7.20 -6.23 4.23
C LEU A 103 8.43 -5.88 3.37
N ARG A 104 9.49 -6.69 3.49
CA ARG A 104 10.76 -6.54 2.77
C ARG A 104 10.98 -7.64 1.73
N GLU A 105 9.98 -8.48 1.49
CA GLU A 105 10.13 -9.62 0.59
C GLU A 105 10.41 -9.13 -0.84
N ALA A 106 11.47 -9.66 -1.45
CA ALA A 106 11.84 -9.35 -2.81
C ALA A 106 10.79 -9.87 -3.80
N VAL A 107 10.31 -9.04 -4.71
CA VAL A 107 9.30 -9.42 -5.71
C VAL A 107 9.91 -9.41 -7.11
N VAL A 108 9.46 -10.31 -7.97
CA VAL A 108 9.83 -10.29 -9.40
C VAL A 108 9.24 -9.03 -10.01
N MET A 109 10.10 -8.19 -10.58
CA MET A 109 9.71 -6.98 -11.30
C MET A 109 9.79 -7.23 -12.80
N THR A 110 9.00 -6.48 -13.56
CA THR A 110 9.16 -6.52 -15.02
C THR A 110 10.48 -5.85 -15.40
N PRO A 111 11.11 -6.22 -16.53
CA PRO A 111 12.42 -5.68 -16.93
C PRO A 111 12.46 -4.15 -17.05
N GLU A 112 11.31 -3.51 -17.29
CA GLU A 112 11.19 -2.05 -17.37
C GLU A 112 11.30 -1.36 -15.98
N ILE A 113 11.08 -2.11 -14.90
CA ILE A 113 11.11 -1.63 -13.52
C ILE A 113 12.34 -2.15 -12.77
N ALA A 114 12.81 -3.37 -13.08
CA ALA A 114 13.86 -4.07 -12.34
C ALA A 114 15.27 -3.43 -12.43
N GLY A 115 15.46 -2.41 -13.25
CA GLY A 115 16.79 -1.86 -13.53
C GLY A 115 17.64 -2.81 -14.37
N SER A 116 18.90 -2.44 -14.60
CA SER A 116 19.81 -3.16 -15.50
C SER A 116 20.76 -4.12 -14.78
N GLY A 117 20.78 -4.13 -13.44
CA GLY A 117 21.67 -4.98 -12.66
C GLY A 117 21.24 -5.21 -11.21
N ALA A 118 21.80 -6.28 -10.62
CA ALA A 118 21.74 -6.49 -9.18
C ALA A 118 22.46 -5.34 -8.46
N GLU A 119 21.97 -4.96 -7.27
CA GLU A 119 22.44 -3.85 -6.43
C GLU A 119 22.13 -2.43 -6.94
N GLU A 120 21.43 -2.27 -8.07
CA GLU A 120 20.91 -0.96 -8.48
C GLU A 120 19.78 -0.51 -7.55
N GLU A 121 19.87 0.71 -7.03
CA GLU A 121 18.79 1.34 -6.28
C GLU A 121 17.78 1.96 -7.25
N ILE A 122 16.52 1.61 -7.08
CA ILE A 122 15.42 1.95 -7.97
C ILE A 122 14.53 2.94 -7.23
N ASP A 123 14.60 4.21 -7.60
CA ASP A 123 13.79 5.26 -7.00
C ASP A 123 12.28 4.98 -7.20
N LYS A 124 11.50 5.23 -6.14
CA LYS A 124 10.04 5.04 -6.10
C LYS A 124 9.55 3.67 -6.60
N ALA A 125 10.33 2.61 -6.38
CA ALA A 125 9.97 1.24 -6.80
C ALA A 125 8.70 0.73 -6.10
N PHE A 126 8.47 1.14 -4.85
CA PHE A 126 7.32 0.71 -4.07
C PHE A 126 6.58 1.89 -3.44
N ILE A 127 5.34 1.64 -3.05
CA ILE A 127 4.58 2.44 -2.11
C ILE A 127 4.55 1.68 -0.79
N HIS A 128 4.86 2.38 0.28
CA HIS A 128 4.60 1.92 1.64
C HIS A 128 3.34 2.65 2.15
N ASP A 129 2.38 1.88 2.66
CA ASP A 129 1.15 2.36 3.29
C ASP A 129 1.07 1.90 4.74
N PHE A 130 0.71 2.82 5.64
CA PHE A 130 0.32 2.52 7.01
C PHE A 130 -1.08 3.07 7.29
N VAL A 131 -1.95 2.22 7.84
CA VAL A 131 -3.34 2.54 8.15
C VAL A 131 -3.62 2.22 9.60
N ARG A 132 -4.31 3.11 10.30
CA ARG A 132 -4.84 2.84 11.64
C ARG A 132 -6.32 3.18 11.73
N SER A 133 -7.08 2.35 12.43
CA SER A 133 -8.46 2.68 12.76
C SER A 133 -8.52 3.75 13.84
N VAL A 134 -9.45 4.69 13.68
CA VAL A 134 -9.80 5.66 14.72
C VAL A 134 -10.65 5.01 15.81
N ASP A 135 -11.52 4.06 15.41
CA ASP A 135 -12.63 3.60 16.26
C ASP A 135 -12.44 2.18 16.81
N SER A 136 -11.57 1.36 16.20
CA SER A 136 -11.50 -0.08 16.50
C SER A 136 -10.10 -0.61 16.85
N GLY A 137 -9.11 0.27 16.97
CA GLY A 137 -7.79 -0.03 17.56
C GLY A 137 -6.88 -0.95 16.75
N TRP A 138 -7.24 -1.33 15.52
CA TRP A 138 -6.35 -2.09 14.63
C TRP A 138 -5.46 -1.19 13.78
N THR A 139 -4.33 -1.74 13.35
CA THR A 139 -3.42 -1.16 12.36
C THR A 139 -3.14 -2.16 11.23
N ALA A 140 -2.80 -1.64 10.06
CA ALA A 140 -2.33 -2.41 8.92
C ALA A 140 -1.17 -1.68 8.24
N GLU A 141 -0.16 -2.43 7.84
CA GLU A 141 1.00 -1.93 7.12
C GLU A 141 1.22 -2.82 5.90
N GLN A 142 1.51 -2.20 4.75
CA GLN A 142 1.72 -2.92 3.50
C GLN A 142 2.74 -2.21 2.62
N VAL A 143 3.47 -3.01 1.85
CA VAL A 143 4.34 -2.56 0.77
C VAL A 143 3.85 -3.15 -0.55
N ARG A 144 3.89 -2.33 -1.60
CA ARG A 144 3.33 -2.68 -2.91
C ARG A 144 4.12 -2.00 -4.02
N VAL A 145 4.24 -2.66 -5.17
CA VAL A 145 4.89 -2.11 -6.36
C VAL A 145 4.16 -0.84 -6.80
N SER A 146 4.91 0.23 -7.10
CA SER A 146 4.33 1.52 -7.50
C SER A 146 3.63 1.42 -8.85
N LYS A 147 4.30 0.90 -9.88
CA LYS A 147 3.87 0.93 -11.29
C LYS A 147 2.98 -0.23 -11.75
N LEU A 148 2.41 -1.04 -10.84
CA LEU A 148 1.52 -2.13 -11.24
C LEU A 148 0.07 -1.65 -11.29
N SER A 149 -0.49 -1.60 -12.51
CA SER A 149 -1.79 -0.98 -12.81
C SER A 149 -3.02 -1.68 -12.20
N GLN A 150 -2.93 -2.94 -11.76
CA GLN A 150 -4.07 -3.68 -11.17
C GLN A 150 -3.57 -4.69 -10.13
N ARG A 151 -4.12 -4.66 -8.90
CA ARG A 151 -3.85 -5.68 -7.87
C ARG A 151 -5.16 -6.13 -7.22
N THR A 152 -5.34 -7.44 -7.10
CA THR A 152 -6.42 -8.06 -6.30
C THR A 152 -5.90 -8.29 -4.89
N ASN A 153 -6.48 -7.62 -3.90
CA ASN A 153 -6.15 -7.86 -2.49
C ASN A 153 -7.26 -8.71 -1.86
N THR A 154 -6.87 -9.85 -1.29
CA THR A 154 -7.79 -10.71 -0.52
C THR A 154 -7.63 -10.37 0.96
N TYR A 155 -8.65 -9.79 1.57
CA TYR A 155 -8.67 -9.55 3.01
C TYR A 155 -9.34 -10.74 3.70
N ALA A 156 -8.55 -11.56 4.38
CA ALA A 156 -9.07 -12.57 5.31
C ALA A 156 -9.10 -11.97 6.72
N PRO A 157 -10.24 -11.96 7.44
CA PRO A 157 -10.21 -11.66 8.86
C PRO A 157 -9.34 -12.70 9.57
N ARG A 158 -8.38 -12.24 10.39
CA ARG A 158 -7.64 -13.15 11.27
C ARG A 158 -8.62 -13.77 12.25
N ASP A 159 -8.90 -15.06 12.09
CA ASP A 159 -9.55 -15.87 13.11
C ASP A 159 -8.71 -15.81 14.38
N ARG A 160 -9.20 -15.09 15.39
CA ARG A 160 -8.71 -15.27 16.76
C ARG A 160 -9.21 -16.63 17.24
N CYS A 161 -8.32 -17.62 17.21
CA CYS A 161 -8.51 -18.90 17.88
C CYS A 161 -7.57 -18.99 19.09
N GLY A 162 -8.15 -19.20 20.28
CA GLY A 162 -7.48 -19.42 21.58
C GLY A 162 -7.20 -18.13 22.35
N GLN A 163 -7.73 -17.88 23.56
CA GLN A 163 -8.12 -18.76 24.66
C GLN A 163 -9.47 -18.35 25.26
#